data_AF-A0A645HXT5-F1
#
_entry.id   AF-A0A645HXT5-F1
#
_cell.length_a   1.000
_cell.length_b   1.000
_cell.length_c   1.000
_cell.angle_alpha   90.00
_cell.angle_beta   90.00
_cell.angle_gamma   90.00
#
_symmetry.space_group_name_H-M   'P 1'
#
loop_
_entity.id
_entity.type
_entity.pdbx_description
1 polymer ?
#
loop_
_entity_poly.entity_id
_entity_poly.type
_entity_poly.pdbx_seq_one_letter_code
_entity_poly.pdbx_strand_id
1 'polypeptide(L)' 'MNEFTCPFLNKLIQAGECYDVQMVRIKMIKPEIFDYPFNREEADKFCEVCVFNQLKNE' A
#
# COMPACT_ATOMS: atom_id res chain seq x y z
N MET A 1 12.33 0.74 11.29
CA MET A 1 11.27 0.17 10.44
C MET A 1 10.89 1.25 9.44
N ASN A 2 10.82 0.92 8.15
CA ASN A 2 10.54 1.87 7.08
C ASN A 2 9.01 2.05 6.96
N GLU A 3 8.53 3.28 7.17
CA GLU A 3 7.11 3.67 7.04
C GLU A 3 6.86 4.26 5.64
N PHE A 4 5.72 3.95 5.04
CA PHE A 4 5.31 4.40 3.72
C PHE A 4 3.93 5.05 3.79
N THR A 5 3.70 6.10 3.02
CA THR A 5 2.36 6.65 2.86
C THR A 5 1.64 5.89 1.75
N CYS A 6 0.45 5.36 2.05
CA CYS A 6 -0.41 4.72 1.06
C CYS A 6 -1.58 5.66 0.72
N PRO A 7 -1.59 6.30 -0.47
CA PRO A 7 -2.69 7.18 -0.89
C PRO A 7 -4.02 6.43 -0.97
N PHE A 8 -3.99 5.16 -1.37
CA PHE A 8 -5.18 4.31 -1.49
C PHE A 8 -5.88 4.09 -0.14
N LEU A 9 -5.10 3.83 0.92
CA LEU A 9 -5.63 3.57 2.26
C LEU A 9 -5.71 4.83 3.12
N ASN A 10 -5.21 5.96 2.59
CA ASN A 10 -5.05 7.22 3.29
C ASN A 10 -4.41 7.05 4.69
N LYS A 11 -3.39 6.18 4.80
CA LYS A 11 -2.69 5.88 6.06
C LYS A 11 -1.21 5.59 5.83
N LEU A 12 -0.45 5.62 6.93
CA LEU A 12 0.90 5.08 6.99
C LEU A 12 0.83 3.56 7.08
N ILE A 13 1.63 2.89 6.26
CA ILE A 13 1.78 1.44 6.23
C ILE A 13 3.25 1.05 6.35
N GLN A 14 3.52 -0.15 6.80
CA GLN A 14 4.88 -0.66 6.88
C GLN A 14 5.35 -1.23 5.54
N ALA A 15 6.66 -1.43 5.40
CA ALA A 15 7.27 -2.02 4.19
C ALA A 15 6.60 -3.34 3.74
N GLY A 16 6.25 -4.21 4.68
CA GLY A 16 5.56 -5.48 4.39
C GLY A 16 4.19 -5.27 3.77
N GLU A 17 3.36 -4.41 4.39
CA GLU A 17 2.03 -4.09 3.86
C GLU A 17 2.12 -3.37 2.50
N CYS A 18 3.15 -2.54 2.26
CA CYS A 18 3.37 -1.96 0.94
C CYS A 18 3.71 -3.02 -0.12
N TYR A 19 4.55 -4.00 0.23
CA TYR A 19 4.87 -5.12 -0.65
C TYR A 19 3.61 -5.93 -1.00
N ASP A 20 2.78 -6.22 0.00
CA ASP A 20 1.52 -6.93 -0.16
C ASP A 20 0.55 -6.17 -1.09
N VAL A 21 0.44 -4.85 -0.93
CA VAL A 21 -0.37 -4.01 -1.82
C VAL A 21 0.12 -4.12 -3.27
N GLN A 22 1.44 -4.09 -3.49
CA GLN A 22 2.01 -4.29 -4.82
C GLN A 22 1.68 -5.67 -5.39
N MET A 23 1.82 -6.73 -4.60
CA MET A 23 1.55 -8.11 -5.01
C MET A 23 0.08 -8.35 -5.37
N VAL A 24 -0.86 -7.74 -4.64
CA VAL A 24 -2.29 -7.78 -4.99
C VAL A 24 -2.57 -7.03 -6.28
N ARG A 25 -1.89 -5.89 -6.50
CA ARG A 25 -2.03 -5.06 -7.70
C ARG A 25 -1.57 -5.79 -8.96
N ILE A 26 -0.42 -6.47 -8.90
CA ILE A 26 0.10 -7.29 -10.02
C ILE A 26 -0.57 -8.67 -10.12
N LYS A 27 -1.65 -8.91 -9.37
CA LYS A 27 -2.44 -10.15 -9.37
C LYS A 27 -1.66 -11.41 -8.96
N MET A 28 -0.54 -11.25 -8.26
CA MET A 28 0.26 -12.37 -7.74
C MET A 28 -0.35 -12.97 -6.47
N ILE A 29 -1.02 -12.15 -5.65
CA ILE A 29 -1.78 -12.60 -4.49
C ILE A 29 -3.20 -12.02 -4.49
N LYS A 30 -4.08 -12.61 -3.68
CA LYS A 30 -5.48 -12.18 -3.60
C LYS A 30 -5.68 -11.11 -2.53
N PRO A 31 -6.65 -10.19 -2.69
CA PRO A 31 -6.89 -9.09 -1.74
C PRO A 31 -7.37 -9.55 -0.36
N GLU A 32 -7.79 -10.80 -0.19
CA GLU A 32 -8.29 -11.32 1.10
C GLU A 32 -7.20 -11.46 2.19
N ILE A 33 -5.94 -11.15 1.87
CA ILE A 33 -4.86 -11.03 2.87
C ILE A 33 -5.03 -9.79 3.75
N PHE A 34 -5.82 -8.81 3.30
CA PHE A 34 -6.09 -7.59 4.05
C PHE A 34 -7.38 -7.76 4.86
N ASP A 35 -7.35 -7.32 6.11
CA ASP A 35 -8.54 -7.26 6.97
C ASP A 35 -9.53 -6.15 6.57
N TYR A 36 -9.24 -5.42 5.50
CA TYR A 36 -10.06 -4.36 4.95
C TYR A 36 -10.40 -4.62 3.47
N PRO A 37 -11.53 -4.11 2.97
CA PRO A 37 -11.90 -4.27 1.57
C PRO A 37 -10.87 -3.58 0.65
N PHE A 38 -10.11 -4.38 -0.08
CA PHE A 38 -9.15 -3.89 -1.08
C PHE A 38 -9.79 -3.87 -2.46
N ASN A 39 -10.07 -2.67 -2.96
CA ASN A 39 -10.55 -2.46 -4.32
C ASN A 39 -9.38 -2.24 -5.28
N ARG A 40 -9.14 -3.23 -6.15
CA ARG A 40 -8.07 -3.16 -7.15
C ARG A 40 -8.23 -2.00 -8.13
N GLU A 41 -9.44 -1.71 -8.59
CA GLU A 41 -9.66 -0.65 -9.57
C GLU A 41 -9.42 0.74 -8.99
N GLU A 42 -9.72 0.93 -7.70
CA GLU A 42 -9.37 2.16 -6.99
C GLU A 42 -7.87 2.21 -6.67
N ALA A 43 -7.27 1.10 -6.25
CA ALA A 43 -5.84 1.02 -6.03
C ALA A 43 -5.06 1.40 -7.30
N ASP A 44 -5.47 0.94 -8.48
CA ASP A 44 -4.82 1.29 -9.76
C ASP A 44 -5.00 2.76 -10.16
N LYS A 45 -6.06 3.44 -9.70
CA LYS A 45 -6.29 4.88 -9.96
C LYS A 45 -5.42 5.79 -9.09
N PHE A 46 -5.08 5.35 -7.89
CA PHE A 46 -4.35 6.17 -6.90
C PHE A 46 -2.90 5.74 -6.67
N CYS A 47 -2.50 4.53 -7.07
CA CYS A 47 -1.16 4.02 -6.76
C CYS A 47 -0.11 4.44 -7.77
N GLU A 48 0.52 5.59 -7.51
CA GLU A 48 1.98 5.57 -7.48
C GLU A 48 2.42 4.66 -6.32
N VAL A 49 3.49 3.89 -6.49
CA VAL A 49 4.04 2.99 -5.45
C VAL A 49 4.04 3.68 -4.10
N CYS A 50 3.70 2.98 -3.00
CA CYS A 50 3.68 3.60 -1.66
C CYS A 50 4.97 4.40 -1.48
N VAL A 51 4.82 5.69 -1.22
CA VAL A 51 5.94 6.60 -1.24
C VAL A 51 6.64 6.45 0.09
N PHE A 52 7.95 6.19 0.05
CA PHE A 52 8.76 6.10 1.27
C PHE A 52 8.59 7.40 2.04
N ASN A 53 8.06 7.31 3.26
CA ASN A 53 7.80 8.49 4.06
C ASN A 53 9.10 8.90 4.75
N GLN A 54 9.86 9.84 4.15
CA GLN A 54 11.05 10.42 4.78
C GLN A 54 10.73 11.47 5.86
N LEU A 55 9.45 11.82 6.06
CA LEU A 55 9.04 12.82 7.05
C LEU A 55 8.91 12.21 8.46
N LYS A 56 10.05 11.80 9.04
CA LYS A 56 10.33 11.82 10.48
C LYS A 56 11.85 11.95 10.66
N ASN A 57 12.36 13.15 10.40
CA ASN A 57 13.62 13.69 10.93
C ASN A 57 13.67 15.18 10.57
N GLU A 58 12.77 15.97 11.17
CA GLU A 58 13.00 17.39 11.48
C GLU A 58 12.74 17.60 12.97
#